data_AF-A0A6B0WGM7-F1
#
_entry.id   AF-A0A6B0WGM7-F1
#
_cell.length_a   1.000
_cell.length_b   1.000
_cell.length_c   1.000
_cell.angle_alpha   90.00
_cell.angle_beta   90.00
_cell.angle_gamma   90.00
#
_symmetry.space_group_name_H-M   'P 1'
#
loop_
_entity.id
_entity.type
_entity.pdbx_description
1 polymer ?
#
loop_
_entity_poly.entity_id
_entity_poly.type
_entity_poly.pdbx_seq_one_letter_code
_entity_poly.pdbx_strand_id
1 'polypeptide(L)'
;MGNSGRDDLVTDVADALTLDQEVEWERCAGLATPANRRVLDSLRSLGAIFAGRPAADAALRSGPPTSTEPFAGARVRRVLHALLAIAALDVAAALLVLSSTWNDYRGAHGELAVFLTTLFLGHVATACVLLLAGRGDQRAWLLGGFFLLKATLAPLHMVYASVWEIQPHLIDGFALEAPAPAKLLAHVYVLPFLFAPAFLWAFARECPRIRRRTRLDGLTRRMVPVSLGVGCTMWVALALSFELATAGYGTAIVFPVGDATIPALHLSALAAFAVVGLRARSAPADEARRVLVFSGGFVLYVGSALTYDVIAVFSPGENWLFTYEWTPSVQVIGLMRFPGMVLLWYAMLAVRVPHLREVVRAFYRRLLLRPHLLGMAAVAPMVALGWLMASRPERTVGAVIADPLAQSLAAALALMLLLVVGREQLLLRLDAWIFPETTDQRAVLAHAAATLARVGRITTVSRTVHRTA
;
A
#
# COMPACT_ATOMS: atom_id res chain seq x y z
N MET A 1 62.67 19.22 11.09
CA MET A 1 61.62 18.22 10.89
C MET A 1 60.31 18.86 11.35
N GLY A 2 59.56 19.63 10.55
CA GLY A 2 59.17 19.46 9.16
C GLY A 2 57.64 19.48 9.19
N ASN A 3 57.03 20.67 9.23
CA ASN A 3 55.58 20.88 9.40
C ASN A 3 54.73 20.34 8.24
N SER A 4 55.36 19.73 7.22
CA SER A 4 54.72 19.16 6.04
C SER A 4 53.88 17.92 6.33
N GLY A 5 54.19 17.16 7.39
CA GLY A 5 53.44 15.93 7.71
C GLY A 5 52.03 16.14 8.28
N ARG A 6 51.62 17.38 8.58
CA ARG A 6 50.28 17.68 9.13
C ARG A 6 49.25 18.11 8.09
N ASP A 7 49.69 18.61 6.94
CA ASP A 7 48.80 19.05 5.87
C ASP A 7 48.34 17.88 4.98
N ASP A 8 49.11 16.79 4.94
CA ASP A 8 48.79 15.61 4.11
C ASP A 8 47.83 14.60 4.79
N LEU A 9 47.54 14.76 6.09
CA LEU A 9 46.71 13.82 6.87
C LEU A 9 45.33 13.54 6.26
N VAL A 10 44.67 14.55 5.71
CA VAL A 10 43.34 14.40 5.10
C VAL A 10 43.43 13.62 3.80
N THR A 11 44.47 13.89 3.02
CA THR A 11 44.76 13.20 1.76
C THR A 11 45.10 11.74 2.03
N ASP A 12 45.96 11.45 3.02
CA ASP A 12 46.33 10.09 3.42
C ASP A 12 45.11 9.27 3.85
N VAL A 13 44.17 9.88 4.60
CA VAL A 13 42.93 9.21 5.02
C VAL A 13 41.98 9.00 3.84
N ALA A 14 41.90 9.95 2.90
CA ALA A 14 41.10 9.78 1.69
C ALA A 14 41.67 8.67 0.79
N ASP A 15 42.99 8.60 0.65
CA ASP A 15 43.69 7.57 -0.11
C ASP A 15 43.50 6.19 0.54
N ALA A 16 43.68 6.08 1.86
CA ALA A 16 43.42 4.84 2.59
C ALA A 16 41.97 4.36 2.42
N LEU A 17 40.98 5.27 2.44
CA LEU A 17 39.58 4.94 2.19
C LEU A 17 39.31 4.49 0.75
N THR A 18 39.94 5.11 -0.24
CA THR A 18 39.76 4.71 -1.65
C THR A 18 40.46 3.39 -1.98
N LEU A 19 41.51 3.03 -1.22
CA LEU A 19 42.22 1.76 -1.30
C LEU A 19 41.63 0.66 -0.40
N ASP A 20 40.48 0.90 0.24
CA ASP A 20 39.81 -0.02 1.18
C ASP A 20 40.69 -0.50 2.34
N GLN A 21 41.56 0.39 2.84
CA GLN A 21 42.44 0.13 3.98
C GLN A 21 41.79 0.56 5.30
N GLU A 22 42.10 -0.15 6.39
CA GLU A 22 41.64 0.24 7.72
C GLU A 22 42.31 1.54 8.18
N VAL A 23 41.51 2.53 8.56
CA VAL A 23 41.97 3.83 9.06
C VAL A 23 41.89 3.86 10.59
N GLU A 24 43.01 4.16 11.25
CA GLU A 24 43.09 4.38 12.70
C GLU A 24 42.50 5.76 13.10
N TRP A 25 41.17 5.87 13.10
CA TRP A 25 40.45 7.13 13.28
C TRP A 25 40.84 7.94 14.53
N GLU A 26 41.11 7.27 15.65
CA GLU A 26 41.48 7.93 16.91
C GLU A 26 42.86 8.59 16.83
N ARG A 27 43.81 7.92 16.15
CA ARG A 27 45.15 8.44 15.90
C ARG A 27 45.10 9.63 14.93
N CYS A 28 44.33 9.52 13.85
CA CYS A 28 44.13 10.61 12.90
C CYS A 28 43.48 11.83 13.58
N ALA A 29 42.48 11.63 14.46
CA ALA A 29 41.86 12.72 15.21
C ALA A 29 42.83 13.43 16.17
N GLY A 30 43.76 12.69 16.78
CA GLY A 30 44.82 13.22 17.63
C GLY A 30 45.85 14.07 16.88
N LEU A 31 46.10 13.77 15.61
CA LEU A 31 47.04 14.49 14.75
C LEU A 31 46.42 15.67 13.99
N ALA A 32 45.08 15.71 13.90
CA ALA A 32 44.36 16.69 13.10
C ALA A 32 44.32 18.10 13.70
N THR A 33 44.55 19.09 12.84
CA THR A 33 44.24 20.49 13.13
C THR A 33 42.72 20.69 13.32
N PRO A 34 42.27 21.78 13.97
CA PRO A 34 40.84 22.05 14.16
C PRO A 34 40.03 22.11 12.85
N ALA A 35 40.65 22.55 11.75
CA ALA A 35 40.04 22.55 10.43
C ALA A 35 39.92 21.13 9.85
N ASN A 36 40.98 20.33 9.98
CA ASN A 36 41.03 18.95 9.45
C ASN A 36 40.09 17.99 10.19
N ARG A 37 39.77 18.24 11.46
CA ARG A 37 38.81 17.41 12.22
C ARG A 37 37.43 17.33 11.56
N ARG A 38 36.89 18.46 11.08
CA ARG A 38 35.57 18.47 10.42
C ARG A 38 35.59 17.67 9.11
N VAL A 39 36.72 17.69 8.40
CA VAL A 39 36.89 16.95 7.17
C VAL A 39 37.06 15.46 7.45
N LEU A 40 37.83 15.08 8.48
CA LEU A 40 37.97 13.70 8.93
C LEU A 40 36.64 13.11 9.43
N ASP A 41 35.81 13.88 10.13
CA ASP A 41 34.46 13.44 10.54
C ASP A 41 33.57 13.16 9.31
N SER A 42 33.68 14.01 8.29
CA SER A 42 32.97 13.83 7.02
C SER A 42 33.48 12.58 6.28
N LEU A 43 34.79 12.39 6.18
CA LEU A 43 35.41 11.20 5.57
C LEU A 43 35.07 9.91 6.33
N ARG A 44 35.02 9.95 7.66
CA ARG A 44 34.60 8.81 8.50
C ARG A 44 33.15 8.42 8.21
N SER A 45 32.27 9.40 8.06
CA SER A 45 30.87 9.16 7.71
C SER A 45 30.72 8.57 6.30
N LEU A 46 31.56 9.00 5.35
CA LEU A 46 31.59 8.47 3.98
C LEU A 46 32.18 7.06 3.94
N GLY A 47 33.28 6.80 4.64
CA GLY A 47 33.89 5.49 4.75
C GLY A 47 32.94 4.44 5.33
N ALA A 48 32.12 4.82 6.32
CA ALA A 48 31.07 3.95 6.84
C ALA A 48 29.98 3.61 5.81
N ILE A 49 29.69 4.51 4.87
CA ILE A 49 28.74 4.29 3.76
C ILE A 49 29.36 3.38 2.70
N PHE A 50 30.64 3.56 2.37
CA PHE A 50 31.35 2.78 1.35
C PHE A 50 31.69 1.36 1.80
N ALA A 51 32.06 1.15 3.07
CA ALA A 51 32.43 -0.15 3.62
C ALA A 51 31.25 -1.14 3.76
N GLY A 52 30.04 -0.79 3.29
CA GLY A 52 28.87 -1.67 3.35
C GLY A 52 28.41 -2.05 4.76
N ARG A 53 29.03 -1.50 5.82
CA ARG A 53 28.58 -1.70 7.20
C ARG A 53 27.21 -1.04 7.31
N PRO A 54 26.15 -1.81 7.61
CA PRO A 54 24.80 -1.27 7.63
C PRO A 54 24.78 -0.13 8.64
N ALA A 55 24.23 1.02 8.22
CA ALA A 55 24.02 2.23 9.02
C ALA A 55 23.18 2.00 10.32
N ALA A 56 22.86 0.75 10.66
CA ALA A 56 22.21 0.32 11.87
C ALA A 56 23.08 0.55 13.12
N ASP A 57 24.39 0.27 13.07
CA ASP A 57 25.27 0.44 14.24
C ASP A 57 25.65 1.90 14.51
N ALA A 58 25.70 2.74 13.46
CA ALA A 58 25.84 4.17 13.61
C ALA A 58 24.57 4.82 14.17
N ALA A 59 23.38 4.37 13.73
CA ALA A 59 22.09 4.85 14.24
C ALA A 59 21.79 4.45 15.69
N LEU A 60 22.47 3.44 16.24
CA LEU A 60 22.40 3.05 17.65
C LEU A 60 23.28 3.92 18.56
N ARG A 61 24.31 4.59 18.02
CA ARG A 61 25.25 5.43 18.79
C ARG A 61 25.07 6.93 18.56
N SER A 62 24.58 7.35 17.40
CA SER A 62 24.06 8.70 17.22
C SER A 62 22.65 8.74 17.79
N GLY A 63 22.41 9.53 18.84
CA GLY A 63 21.06 9.85 19.31
C GLY A 63 20.12 10.21 18.14
N PRO A 64 18.79 10.06 18.33
CA PRO A 64 17.83 10.10 17.23
C PRO A 64 18.11 11.29 16.34
N PRO A 65 18.35 11.09 15.02
CA PRO A 65 18.61 12.19 14.12
C PRO A 65 17.45 13.17 14.28
N THR A 66 17.79 14.42 14.62
CA THR A 66 16.90 15.58 14.62
C THR A 66 16.52 15.91 13.18
N SER A 67 15.88 14.95 12.49
CA SER A 67 15.31 15.15 11.18
C SER A 67 14.15 16.12 11.33
N THR A 68 14.24 17.25 10.63
CA THR A 68 13.18 18.24 10.48
C THR A 68 11.83 17.57 10.30
N GLU A 69 11.01 17.66 11.37
CA GLU A 69 9.84 16.82 11.58
C GLU A 69 8.78 16.96 10.46
N PRO A 70 8.09 15.87 10.06
CA PRO A 70 7.06 15.88 9.02
C PRO A 70 5.81 16.69 9.33
N PHE A 71 5.59 16.99 10.60
CA PHE A 71 4.42 17.71 11.05
C PHE A 71 4.86 19.11 11.44
N ALA A 72 4.39 20.10 10.69
CA ALA A 72 4.76 21.51 10.86
C ALA A 72 4.25 22.15 12.17
N GLY A 73 3.87 21.36 13.17
CA GLY A 73 3.49 21.86 14.49
C GLY A 73 3.20 20.73 15.46
N ALA A 74 3.64 20.90 16.71
CA ALA A 74 3.38 19.98 17.81
C ALA A 74 1.88 19.69 18.03
N ARG A 75 0.99 20.56 17.55
CA ARG A 75 -0.47 20.38 17.58
C ARG A 75 -0.93 19.30 16.59
N VAL A 76 -0.50 19.36 15.32
CA VAL A 76 -0.88 18.37 14.29
C VAL A 76 -0.43 16.97 14.71
N ARG A 77 0.78 16.86 15.26
CA ARG A 77 1.28 15.58 15.79
C ARG A 77 0.37 15.03 16.89
N ARG A 78 -0.01 15.86 17.87
CA ARG A 78 -0.91 15.44 18.96
C ARG A 78 -2.26 14.96 18.43
N VAL A 79 -2.83 15.67 17.46
CA VAL A 79 -4.09 15.26 16.81
C VAL A 79 -3.95 13.89 16.15
N LEU A 80 -2.89 13.66 15.38
CA LEU A 80 -2.67 12.35 14.72
C LEU A 80 -2.47 11.20 15.72
N HIS A 81 -1.77 11.45 16.83
CA HIS A 81 -1.62 10.43 17.88
C HIS A 81 -2.94 10.14 18.59
N ALA A 82 -3.75 11.17 18.86
CA ALA A 82 -5.09 10.99 19.42
C ALA A 82 -5.98 10.17 18.48
N LEU A 83 -5.95 10.46 17.18
CA LEU A 83 -6.69 9.68 16.16
C LEU A 83 -6.26 8.21 16.11
N LEU A 84 -4.96 7.92 16.22
CA LEU A 84 -4.47 6.55 16.29
C LEU A 84 -4.91 5.84 17.57
N ALA A 85 -4.91 6.53 18.71
CA ALA A 85 -5.36 5.98 19.98
C ALA A 85 -6.86 5.64 19.94
N ILE A 86 -7.68 6.54 19.40
CA ILE A 86 -9.11 6.30 19.18
C ILE A 86 -9.29 5.10 18.24
N ALA A 87 -8.61 5.08 17.09
CA ALA A 87 -8.72 3.98 16.13
C ALA A 87 -8.28 2.63 16.73
N ALA A 88 -7.24 2.61 17.56
CA ALA A 88 -6.81 1.40 18.26
C ALA A 88 -7.85 0.91 19.27
N LEU A 89 -8.49 1.84 19.99
CA LEU A 89 -9.56 1.51 20.92
C LEU A 89 -10.78 0.94 20.19
N ASP A 90 -11.19 1.56 19.07
CA ASP A 90 -12.31 1.08 18.24
C ASP A 90 -12.04 -0.32 17.69
N VAL A 91 -10.83 -0.56 17.18
CA VAL A 91 -10.41 -1.90 16.71
C VAL A 91 -10.43 -2.92 17.83
N ALA A 92 -9.92 -2.57 19.02
CA ALA A 92 -9.91 -3.47 20.17
C ALA A 92 -11.33 -3.80 20.65
N ALA A 93 -12.20 -2.79 20.73
CA ALA A 93 -13.61 -2.96 21.07
C ALA A 93 -14.32 -3.86 20.04
N ALA A 94 -14.09 -3.62 18.74
CA ALA A 94 -14.67 -4.43 17.68
C ALA A 94 -14.20 -5.88 17.72
N LEU A 95 -12.91 -6.14 18.00
CA LEU A 95 -12.39 -7.50 18.15
C LEU A 95 -13.04 -8.23 19.34
N LEU A 96 -13.26 -7.52 20.45
CA LEU A 96 -13.94 -8.08 21.62
C LEU A 96 -15.40 -8.42 21.31
N VAL A 97 -16.14 -7.47 20.73
CA VAL A 97 -17.57 -7.63 20.39
C VAL A 97 -17.77 -8.70 19.32
N LEU A 98 -16.94 -8.69 18.27
CA LEU A 98 -17.02 -9.66 17.18
C LEU A 98 -16.97 -11.11 17.69
N SER A 99 -16.12 -11.39 18.69
CA SER A 99 -16.01 -12.74 19.23
C SER A 99 -17.29 -13.25 19.89
N SER A 100 -18.07 -12.36 20.52
CA SER A 100 -19.32 -12.72 21.20
C SER A 100 -20.55 -12.62 20.30
N THR A 101 -20.53 -11.76 19.27
CA THR A 101 -21.67 -11.52 18.37
C THR A 101 -21.52 -12.16 17.00
N TRP A 102 -20.46 -12.92 16.74
CA TRP A 102 -20.16 -13.49 15.41
C TRP A 102 -21.32 -14.31 14.83
N ASN A 103 -21.92 -15.19 15.62
CA ASN A 103 -22.98 -16.07 15.13
C ASN A 103 -24.22 -15.27 14.74
N ASP A 104 -24.59 -14.25 15.51
CA ASP A 104 -25.73 -13.38 15.23
C ASP A 104 -25.43 -12.48 14.03
N TYR A 105 -24.23 -11.90 13.99
CA TYR A 105 -23.77 -11.07 12.87
C TYR A 105 -23.71 -11.87 11.56
N ARG A 106 -23.18 -13.09 11.59
CA ARG A 106 -23.17 -13.99 10.44
C ARG A 106 -24.56 -14.51 10.10
N GLY A 107 -25.42 -14.75 11.09
CA GLY A 107 -26.81 -15.15 10.87
C GLY A 107 -27.61 -14.07 10.15
N ALA A 108 -27.42 -12.81 10.55
CA ALA A 108 -28.09 -11.65 9.96
C ALA A 108 -27.56 -11.27 8.58
N HIS A 109 -26.25 -11.40 8.34
CA HIS A 109 -25.59 -10.87 7.14
C HIS A 109 -24.95 -11.92 6.22
N GLY A 110 -24.94 -13.20 6.61
CA GLY A 110 -24.40 -14.30 5.79
C GLY A 110 -22.94 -14.08 5.37
N GLU A 111 -22.69 -14.17 4.06
CA GLU A 111 -21.35 -14.01 3.46
C GLU A 111 -20.79 -12.58 3.59
N LEU A 112 -21.65 -11.57 3.78
CA LEU A 112 -21.19 -10.19 4.02
C LEU A 112 -20.43 -10.08 5.34
N ALA A 113 -20.92 -10.73 6.39
CA ALA A 113 -20.23 -10.74 7.68
C ALA A 113 -18.82 -11.29 7.55
N VAL A 114 -18.67 -12.37 6.76
CA VAL A 114 -17.37 -12.99 6.45
C VAL A 114 -16.48 -12.03 5.67
N PHE A 115 -17.03 -11.36 4.65
CA PHE A 115 -16.28 -10.40 3.84
C PHE A 115 -15.78 -9.20 4.66
N LEU A 116 -16.68 -8.51 5.38
CA LEU A 116 -16.32 -7.33 6.19
C LEU A 116 -15.37 -7.68 7.32
N THR A 117 -15.55 -8.84 7.95
CA THR A 117 -14.63 -9.33 8.99
C THR A 117 -13.26 -9.66 8.42
N THR A 118 -13.20 -10.28 7.24
CA THR A 118 -11.92 -10.58 6.56
C THR A 118 -11.19 -9.30 6.17
N LEU A 119 -11.93 -8.30 5.66
CA LEU A 119 -11.41 -6.98 5.34
C LEU A 119 -10.85 -6.32 6.61
N PHE A 120 -11.66 -6.23 7.67
CA PHE A 120 -11.28 -5.72 8.98
C PHE A 120 -9.99 -6.34 9.50
N LEU A 121 -9.94 -7.67 9.59
CA LEU A 121 -8.77 -8.41 10.08
C LEU A 121 -7.55 -8.19 9.18
N GLY A 122 -7.73 -8.08 7.86
CA GLY A 122 -6.66 -7.76 6.91
C GLY A 122 -6.06 -6.36 7.14
N HIS A 123 -6.90 -5.35 7.37
CA HIS A 123 -6.44 -3.99 7.71
C HIS A 123 -5.75 -3.93 9.07
N VAL A 124 -6.32 -4.60 10.10
CA VAL A 124 -5.72 -4.68 11.43
C VAL A 124 -4.36 -5.38 11.38
N ALA A 125 -4.29 -6.55 10.73
CA ALA A 125 -3.03 -7.26 10.56
C ALA A 125 -1.99 -6.41 9.82
N THR A 126 -2.40 -5.72 8.75
CA THR A 126 -1.53 -4.79 8.02
C THR A 126 -1.02 -3.67 8.93
N ALA A 127 -1.91 -3.03 9.69
CA ALA A 127 -1.58 -1.96 10.60
C ALA A 127 -0.59 -2.42 11.67
N CYS A 128 -0.85 -3.56 12.31
CA CYS A 128 0.04 -4.15 13.30
C CYS A 128 1.41 -4.46 12.71
N VAL A 129 1.46 -5.12 11.55
CA VAL A 129 2.73 -5.45 10.88
C VAL A 129 3.53 -4.18 10.57
N LEU A 130 2.90 -3.14 10.00
CA LEU A 130 3.58 -1.90 9.65
C LEU A 130 3.98 -1.06 10.86
N LEU A 131 3.15 -0.99 11.91
CA LEU A 131 3.43 -0.24 13.13
C LEU A 131 4.50 -0.93 14.00
N LEU A 132 4.46 -2.26 14.11
CA LEU A 132 5.40 -3.04 14.93
C LEU A 132 6.75 -3.23 14.23
N ALA A 133 6.75 -3.68 12.97
CA ALA A 133 7.99 -3.90 12.21
C ALA A 133 8.61 -2.57 11.72
N GLY A 134 7.80 -1.50 11.64
CA GLY A 134 8.19 -0.17 11.21
C GLY A 134 8.54 0.81 12.33
N ARG A 135 8.76 0.36 13.58
CA ARG A 135 9.03 1.25 14.75
C ARG A 135 10.13 2.30 14.55
N GLY A 136 11.06 2.07 13.61
CA GLY A 136 12.11 3.03 13.25
C GLY A 136 12.02 3.56 11.81
N ASP A 137 10.92 3.34 11.08
CA ASP A 137 10.66 3.94 9.77
C ASP A 137 9.33 4.69 9.80
N GLN A 138 9.43 6.01 9.74
CA GLN A 138 8.27 6.89 9.76
C GLN A 138 7.27 6.60 8.65
N ARG A 139 7.72 6.15 7.47
CA ARG A 139 6.82 5.80 6.37
C ARG A 139 5.96 4.59 6.71
N ALA A 140 6.57 3.59 7.35
CA ALA A 140 5.84 2.40 7.81
C ALA A 140 4.86 2.77 8.92
N TRP A 141 5.24 3.66 9.84
CA TRP A 141 4.33 4.18 10.86
C TRP A 141 3.14 4.92 10.26
N LEU A 142 3.36 5.81 9.28
CA LEU A 142 2.30 6.58 8.63
C LEU A 142 1.35 5.68 7.84
N LEU A 143 1.89 4.72 7.10
CA LEU A 143 1.08 3.76 6.35
C LEU A 143 0.32 2.81 7.28
N GLY A 144 0.97 2.33 8.36
CA GLY A 144 0.32 1.53 9.39
C GLY A 144 -0.80 2.29 10.09
N GLY A 145 -0.61 3.58 10.35
CA GLY A 145 -1.66 4.47 10.84
C GLY A 145 -2.82 4.62 9.87
N PHE A 146 -2.55 4.80 8.57
CA PHE A 146 -3.59 4.79 7.54
C PHE A 146 -4.42 3.50 7.56
N PHE A 147 -3.77 2.34 7.64
CA PHE A 147 -4.47 1.04 7.69
C PHE A 147 -5.26 0.86 8.99
N LEU A 148 -4.74 1.36 10.13
CA LEU A 148 -5.47 1.33 11.40
C LEU A 148 -6.73 2.19 11.33
N LEU A 149 -6.64 3.41 10.81
CA LEU A 149 -7.79 4.28 10.61
C LEU A 149 -8.78 3.67 9.60
N LYS A 150 -8.31 3.04 8.53
CA LYS A 150 -9.21 2.34 7.58
C LYS A 150 -9.89 1.13 8.19
N ALA A 151 -9.24 0.44 9.13
CA ALA A 151 -9.81 -0.71 9.82
C ALA A 151 -11.08 -0.33 10.59
N THR A 152 -11.24 0.92 11.06
CA THR A 152 -12.42 1.35 11.83
C THR A 152 -13.70 1.51 11.00
N LEU A 153 -13.62 1.39 9.66
CA LEU A 153 -14.80 1.39 8.79
C LEU A 153 -15.69 0.15 9.01
N ALA A 154 -15.10 -1.03 9.19
CA ALA A 154 -15.86 -2.27 9.39
C ALA A 154 -16.55 -2.34 10.78
N PRO A 155 -15.90 -1.96 11.90
CA PRO A 155 -16.54 -1.76 13.20
C PRO A 155 -17.77 -0.88 13.15
N LEU A 156 -17.80 0.15 12.31
CA LEU A 156 -19.00 0.96 12.09
C LEU A 156 -20.15 0.06 11.63
N HIS A 157 -19.99 -0.67 10.53
CA HIS A 157 -21.01 -1.60 10.03
C HIS A 157 -21.40 -2.67 11.05
N MET A 158 -20.43 -3.20 11.79
CA MET A 158 -20.67 -4.25 12.78
C MET A 158 -21.45 -3.71 13.98
N VAL A 159 -21.13 -2.52 14.49
CA VAL A 159 -21.88 -1.87 15.58
C VAL A 159 -23.29 -1.52 15.12
N TYR A 160 -23.45 -0.96 13.91
CA TYR A 160 -24.78 -0.71 13.33
C TYR A 160 -25.62 -2.00 13.22
N ALA A 161 -25.00 -3.11 12.84
CA ALA A 161 -25.65 -4.40 12.73
C ALA A 161 -25.99 -5.07 14.07
N SER A 162 -25.01 -5.16 14.98
CA SER A 162 -25.11 -5.98 16.19
C SER A 162 -25.71 -5.26 17.39
N VAL A 163 -25.63 -3.93 17.45
CA VAL A 163 -26.17 -3.15 18.58
C VAL A 163 -27.58 -2.66 18.28
N TRP A 164 -27.93 -2.48 17.00
CA TRP A 164 -29.17 -1.79 16.64
C TRP A 164 -30.18 -2.64 15.86
N GLU A 165 -29.87 -3.88 15.49
CA GLU A 165 -30.78 -4.80 14.75
C GLU A 165 -31.45 -4.15 13.50
N ILE A 166 -30.84 -3.10 12.94
CA ILE A 166 -31.44 -2.28 11.89
C ILE A 166 -31.26 -3.01 10.57
N GLN A 167 -32.37 -3.40 9.93
CA GLN A 167 -32.31 -3.76 8.52
C GLN A 167 -32.07 -2.47 7.70
N PRO A 168 -31.16 -2.46 6.70
CA PRO A 168 -30.76 -1.25 5.96
C PRO A 168 -31.89 -0.42 5.36
N HIS A 169 -33.07 -1.00 5.15
CA HIS A 169 -34.28 -0.32 4.64
C HIS A 169 -35.14 0.34 5.73
N LEU A 170 -34.77 0.24 7.00
CA LEU A 170 -35.48 0.81 8.17
C LEU A 170 -34.77 2.03 8.78
N ILE A 171 -33.75 2.58 8.12
CA ILE A 171 -32.99 3.74 8.60
C ILE A 171 -33.90 4.95 8.86
N ASP A 172 -34.98 5.11 8.10
CA ASP A 172 -35.96 6.18 8.25
C ASP A 172 -36.71 6.12 9.60
N GLY A 173 -36.93 4.92 10.17
CA GLY A 173 -37.55 4.74 11.49
C GLY A 173 -36.56 4.84 12.65
N PHE A 174 -35.28 4.49 12.39
CA PHE A 174 -34.24 4.39 13.41
C PHE A 174 -33.90 5.73 14.08
N ALA A 175 -33.83 6.83 13.31
CA ALA A 175 -33.45 8.13 13.86
C ALA A 175 -34.48 8.64 14.91
N LEU A 176 -35.75 8.28 14.73
CA LEU A 176 -36.82 8.65 15.65
C LEU A 176 -36.81 7.76 16.90
N GLU A 177 -36.60 6.45 16.76
CA GLU A 177 -36.76 5.45 17.83
C GLU A 177 -35.48 5.12 18.63
N ALA A 178 -34.29 5.55 18.18
CA ALA A 178 -33.06 5.21 18.89
C ALA A 178 -33.03 5.77 20.34
N PRO A 179 -32.61 4.97 21.35
CA PRO A 179 -32.50 5.44 22.73
C PRO A 179 -31.46 6.55 22.87
N ALA A 180 -31.69 7.50 23.79
CA ALA A 180 -30.82 8.65 24.04
C ALA A 180 -29.30 8.36 24.13
N PRO A 181 -28.83 7.27 24.79
CA PRO A 181 -27.40 6.92 24.79
C PRO A 181 -26.86 6.47 23.42
N ALA A 182 -27.67 5.83 22.56
CA ALA A 182 -27.28 5.47 21.20
C ALA A 182 -27.17 6.72 20.31
N LYS A 183 -28.08 7.68 20.51
CA LYS A 183 -28.00 9.02 19.89
C LYS A 183 -26.72 9.73 20.34
N LEU A 184 -26.43 9.79 21.65
CA LEU A 184 -25.20 10.41 22.17
C LEU A 184 -23.91 9.75 21.63
N LEU A 185 -23.90 8.42 21.47
CA LEU A 185 -22.75 7.69 20.93
C LEU A 185 -22.48 8.08 19.47
N ALA A 186 -23.52 8.26 18.64
CA ALA A 186 -23.38 8.72 17.26
C ALA A 186 -22.72 10.11 17.14
N HIS A 187 -22.92 10.97 18.15
CA HIS A 187 -22.40 12.35 18.19
C HIS A 187 -20.96 12.45 18.71
N VAL A 188 -20.60 11.58 19.66
CA VAL A 188 -19.28 11.59 20.31
C VAL A 188 -18.29 10.68 19.59
N TYR A 189 -18.77 9.71 18.82
CA TYR A 189 -17.94 8.77 18.08
C TYR A 189 -17.25 9.48 16.90
N VAL A 190 -16.02 9.89 17.12
CA VAL A 190 -15.13 10.38 16.07
C VAL A 190 -14.85 9.22 15.13
N LEU A 191 -15.26 9.34 13.86
CA LEU A 191 -15.03 8.31 12.85
C LEU A 191 -13.58 8.37 12.33
N PRO A 192 -12.64 7.53 12.82
CA PRO A 192 -11.22 7.75 12.56
C PRO A 192 -10.87 7.54 11.09
N PHE A 193 -11.63 6.69 10.37
CA PHE A 193 -11.40 6.42 8.95
C PHE A 193 -11.53 7.66 8.05
N LEU A 194 -12.31 8.68 8.46
CA LEU A 194 -12.45 9.95 7.74
C LEU A 194 -11.13 10.72 7.66
N PHE A 195 -10.24 10.51 8.62
CA PHE A 195 -8.95 11.17 8.71
C PHE A 195 -7.82 10.36 8.06
N ALA A 196 -8.10 9.16 7.55
CA ALA A 196 -7.10 8.29 6.93
C ALA A 196 -6.30 8.98 5.80
N PRO A 197 -6.88 9.82 4.92
CA PRO A 197 -6.11 10.50 3.89
C PRO A 197 -5.01 11.42 4.42
N ALA A 198 -5.16 11.99 5.62
CA ALA A 198 -4.11 12.82 6.21
C ALA A 198 -2.82 12.03 6.46
N PHE A 199 -2.95 10.75 6.86
CA PHE A 199 -1.82 9.83 7.02
C PHE A 199 -1.17 9.48 5.68
N LEU A 200 -1.96 9.34 4.61
CA LEU A 200 -1.42 9.10 3.26
C LEU A 200 -0.71 10.32 2.68
N TRP A 201 -1.22 11.52 2.89
CA TRP A 201 -0.53 12.75 2.45
C TRP A 201 0.75 12.99 3.25
N ALA A 202 0.76 12.66 4.54
CA ALA A 202 1.97 12.65 5.35
C ALA A 202 2.95 11.57 4.86
N PHE A 203 2.46 10.37 4.53
CA PHE A 203 3.27 9.31 3.92
C PHE A 203 3.86 9.75 2.60
N ALA A 204 3.08 10.41 1.75
CA ALA A 204 3.49 10.88 0.44
C ALA A 204 4.59 11.95 0.48
N ARG A 205 4.74 12.65 1.62
CA ARG A 205 5.86 13.54 1.90
C ARG A 205 7.15 12.76 2.20
N GLU A 206 7.03 11.64 2.92
CA GLU A 206 8.18 10.85 3.38
C GLU A 206 8.62 9.79 2.35
N CYS A 207 7.74 9.41 1.42
CA CYS A 207 8.01 8.40 0.39
C CYS A 207 7.92 9.00 -1.03
N PRO A 208 8.92 8.80 -1.91
CA PRO A 208 10.24 8.18 -1.70
C PRO A 208 11.22 9.05 -0.88
N ARG A 209 12.32 8.45 -0.42
CA ARG A 209 13.45 9.18 0.18
C ARG A 209 14.22 9.96 -0.89
N ILE A 210 13.97 11.27 -0.99
CA ILE A 210 14.65 12.18 -1.92
C ILE A 210 15.56 13.13 -1.14
N ARG A 211 16.79 13.35 -1.65
CA ARG A 211 17.79 14.23 -1.00
C ARG A 211 17.54 15.74 -1.23
N ARG A 212 16.74 16.10 -2.23
CA ARG A 212 16.46 17.49 -2.62
C ARG A 212 14.98 17.81 -2.42
N ARG A 213 14.70 19.00 -1.85
CA ARG A 213 13.33 19.49 -1.69
C ARG A 213 12.72 19.81 -3.06
N THR A 214 11.50 19.32 -3.30
CA THR A 214 10.74 19.55 -4.53
C THR A 214 9.49 20.39 -4.25
N ARG A 215 8.88 20.98 -5.29
CA ARG A 215 7.57 21.67 -5.17
C ARG A 215 6.48 20.72 -4.65
N LEU A 216 6.60 19.43 -4.97
CA LEU A 216 5.67 18.39 -4.49
C LEU A 216 5.73 18.22 -2.97
N ASP A 217 6.87 18.46 -2.32
CA ASP A 217 6.96 18.39 -0.85
C ASP A 217 6.13 19.51 -0.18
N GLY A 218 6.06 20.68 -0.83
CA GLY A 218 5.21 21.79 -0.42
C GLY A 218 3.73 21.45 -0.54
N LEU A 219 3.34 20.78 -1.63
CA LEU A 219 1.98 20.28 -1.84
C LEU A 219 1.60 19.26 -0.75
N THR A 220 2.42 18.21 -0.56
CA THR A 220 2.15 17.17 0.45
C THR A 220 2.02 17.75 1.85
N ARG A 221 2.86 18.75 2.20
CA ARG A 221 2.78 19.43 3.50
C ARG A 221 1.48 20.20 3.70
N ARG A 222 0.95 20.84 2.65
CA ARG A 222 -0.32 21.57 2.71
C ARG A 222 -1.53 20.64 2.69
N MET A 223 -1.44 19.50 2.03
CA MET A 223 -2.55 18.56 1.92
C MET A 223 -2.84 17.78 3.21
N VAL A 224 -1.88 17.65 4.13
CA VAL A 224 -2.14 17.06 5.46
C VAL A 224 -3.21 17.83 6.25
N PRO A 225 -3.06 19.14 6.55
CA PRO A 225 -4.08 19.89 7.26
C PRO A 225 -5.38 20.05 6.44
N VAL A 226 -5.29 20.13 5.11
CA VAL A 226 -6.49 20.13 4.25
C VAL A 226 -7.26 18.81 4.41
N SER A 227 -6.58 17.67 4.40
CA SER A 227 -7.22 16.35 4.59
C SER A 227 -7.83 16.21 5.97
N LEU A 228 -7.19 16.74 7.01
CA LEU A 228 -7.78 16.81 8.35
C LEU A 228 -9.03 17.70 8.36
N GLY A 229 -8.99 18.85 7.69
CA GLY A 229 -10.14 19.75 7.55
C GLY A 229 -11.30 19.08 6.83
N VAL A 230 -11.04 18.41 5.70
CA VAL A 230 -12.05 17.63 4.95
C VAL A 230 -12.63 16.53 5.82
N GLY A 231 -11.79 15.77 6.56
CA GLY A 231 -12.27 14.76 7.50
C GLY A 231 -13.16 15.33 8.60
N CYS A 232 -12.80 16.50 9.15
CA CYS A 232 -13.65 17.23 10.12
C CYS A 232 -14.97 17.67 9.48
N THR A 233 -14.95 18.22 8.26
CA THR A 233 -16.16 18.66 7.57
C THR A 233 -17.08 17.48 7.27
N MET A 234 -16.54 16.34 6.83
CA MET A 234 -17.30 15.11 6.62
C MET A 234 -17.90 14.59 7.93
N TRP A 235 -17.12 14.59 9.01
CA TRP A 235 -17.61 14.17 10.33
C TRP A 235 -18.76 15.06 10.82
N VAL A 236 -18.60 16.39 10.73
CA VAL A 236 -19.66 17.34 11.10
C VAL A 236 -20.87 17.19 10.19
N ALA A 237 -20.68 17.00 8.89
CA ALA A 237 -21.79 16.80 7.95
C ALA A 237 -22.56 15.51 8.24
N LEU A 238 -21.86 14.41 8.58
CA LEU A 238 -22.50 13.16 8.98
C LEU A 238 -23.26 13.31 10.30
N ALA A 239 -22.65 13.96 11.31
CA ALA A 239 -23.32 14.25 12.58
C ALA A 239 -24.57 15.13 12.39
N LEU A 240 -24.48 16.17 11.58
CA LEU A 240 -25.61 17.05 11.26
C LEU A 240 -26.70 16.31 10.48
N SER A 241 -26.31 15.45 9.53
CA SER A 241 -27.27 14.66 8.75
C SER A 241 -28.03 13.69 9.66
N PHE A 242 -27.35 13.07 10.62
CA PHE A 242 -27.98 12.26 11.65
C PHE A 242 -28.95 13.09 12.50
N GLU A 243 -28.58 14.31 12.93
CA GLU A 243 -29.47 15.19 13.70
C GLU A 243 -30.70 15.67 12.92
N LEU A 244 -30.56 15.92 11.63
CA LEU A 244 -31.70 16.25 10.78
C LEU A 244 -32.64 15.05 10.66
N ALA A 245 -32.11 13.83 10.54
CA ALA A 245 -32.91 12.62 10.53
C ALA A 245 -33.66 12.42 11.87
N THR A 246 -33.00 12.63 13.02
CA THR A 246 -33.64 12.47 14.35
C THR A 246 -34.71 13.53 14.61
N ALA A 247 -34.57 14.71 13.99
CA ALA A 247 -35.57 15.79 14.04
C ALA A 247 -36.73 15.60 13.05
N GLY A 248 -36.79 14.48 12.32
CA GLY A 248 -37.89 14.14 11.40
C GLY A 248 -37.80 14.79 10.02
N TYR A 249 -36.64 15.36 9.65
CA TYR A 249 -36.40 15.79 8.27
C TYR A 249 -36.12 14.56 7.39
N GLY A 250 -36.71 14.54 6.19
CA GLY A 250 -36.65 13.39 5.29
C GLY A 250 -35.23 12.94 4.93
N THR A 251 -35.03 11.62 4.84
CA THR A 251 -33.72 10.97 4.65
C THR A 251 -33.10 11.21 3.26
N ALA A 252 -33.84 11.79 2.33
CA ALA A 252 -33.36 12.24 1.02
C ALA A 252 -32.20 13.25 1.09
N ILE A 253 -32.01 13.95 2.22
CA ILE A 253 -30.88 14.89 2.44
C ILE A 253 -29.66 14.17 3.07
N VAL A 254 -29.87 13.02 3.72
CA VAL A 254 -28.91 12.36 4.63
C VAL A 254 -28.03 11.32 3.92
N PHE A 255 -28.62 10.53 3.02
CA PHE A 255 -27.89 9.50 2.25
C PHE A 255 -26.80 10.03 1.30
N PRO A 256 -26.99 11.15 0.56
CA PRO A 256 -26.00 11.65 -0.39
C PRO A 256 -24.63 11.99 0.24
N VAL A 257 -24.62 12.39 1.52
CA VAL A 257 -23.40 12.76 2.25
C VAL A 257 -22.58 11.52 2.61
N GLY A 258 -23.23 10.43 3.02
CA GLY A 258 -22.58 9.14 3.26
C GLY A 258 -21.99 8.55 1.98
N ASP A 259 -22.78 8.58 0.90
CA ASP A 259 -22.41 8.00 -0.40
C ASP A 259 -21.22 8.72 -1.05
N ALA A 260 -21.11 10.04 -0.89
CA ALA A 260 -19.98 10.80 -1.42
C ALA A 260 -18.70 10.67 -0.57
N THR A 261 -18.82 10.28 0.71
CA THR A 261 -17.71 10.29 1.66
C THR A 261 -16.67 9.22 1.33
N ILE A 262 -17.07 7.96 1.12
CA ILE A 262 -16.14 6.86 0.85
C ILE A 262 -15.35 7.06 -0.47
N PRO A 263 -16.01 7.40 -1.61
CA PRO A 263 -15.31 7.71 -2.85
C PRO A 263 -14.34 8.88 -2.71
N ALA A 264 -14.73 9.94 -2.00
CA ALA A 264 -13.86 11.09 -1.77
C ALA A 264 -12.58 10.71 -1.00
N LEU A 265 -12.68 9.80 -0.02
CA LEU A 265 -11.50 9.27 0.69
C LEU A 265 -10.59 8.45 -0.23
N HIS A 266 -11.16 7.64 -1.12
CA HIS A 266 -10.38 6.85 -2.10
C HIS A 266 -9.73 7.72 -3.17
N LEU A 267 -10.42 8.76 -3.66
CA LEU A 267 -9.84 9.75 -4.58
C LEU A 267 -8.68 10.51 -3.92
N SER A 268 -8.85 10.95 -2.68
CA SER A 268 -7.77 11.61 -1.93
C SER A 268 -6.57 10.67 -1.71
N ALA A 269 -6.82 9.40 -1.41
CA ALA A 269 -5.79 8.37 -1.33
C ALA A 269 -5.06 8.19 -2.67
N LEU A 270 -5.78 8.08 -3.79
CA LEU A 270 -5.18 7.93 -5.11
C LEU A 270 -4.34 9.15 -5.49
N ALA A 271 -4.81 10.37 -5.18
CA ALA A 271 -4.08 11.60 -5.43
C ALA A 271 -2.75 11.65 -4.65
N ALA A 272 -2.75 11.26 -3.37
CA ALA A 272 -1.53 11.15 -2.59
C ALA A 272 -0.53 10.17 -3.23
N PHE A 273 -1.01 9.05 -3.78
CA PHE A 273 -0.18 8.06 -4.45
C PHE A 273 0.32 8.49 -5.84
N ALA A 274 -0.48 9.23 -6.59
CA ALA A 274 -0.03 9.85 -7.83
C ALA A 274 1.18 10.77 -7.55
N VAL A 275 1.13 11.54 -6.45
CA VAL A 275 2.26 12.36 -6.01
C VAL A 275 3.48 11.51 -5.62
N VAL A 276 3.29 10.40 -4.89
CA VAL A 276 4.38 9.44 -4.58
C VAL A 276 5.03 8.91 -5.87
N GLY A 277 4.23 8.51 -6.86
CA GLY A 277 4.72 8.03 -8.16
C GLY A 277 5.46 9.11 -8.95
N LEU A 278 4.96 10.35 -8.95
CA LEU A 278 5.66 11.48 -9.58
C LEU A 278 6.99 11.78 -8.89
N ARG A 279 7.03 11.72 -7.55
CA ARG A 279 8.25 11.89 -6.75
C ARG A 279 9.27 10.76 -7.00
N ALA A 280 8.82 9.54 -7.31
CA ALA A 280 9.70 8.40 -7.64
C ALA A 280 10.68 8.70 -8.78
N ARG A 281 10.32 9.58 -9.72
CA ARG A 281 11.19 10.00 -10.83
C ARG A 281 12.45 10.75 -10.39
N SER A 282 12.44 11.32 -9.18
CA SER A 282 13.57 12.06 -8.62
C SER A 282 14.31 11.28 -7.53
N ALA A 283 13.93 10.04 -7.26
CA ALA A 283 14.56 9.18 -6.28
C ALA A 283 15.73 8.38 -6.90
N PRO A 284 16.70 7.90 -6.09
CA PRO A 284 17.69 6.93 -6.54
C PRO A 284 17.03 5.70 -7.18
N ALA A 285 17.68 5.07 -8.17
CA ALA A 285 17.08 4.01 -8.98
C ALA A 285 16.46 2.86 -8.18
N ASP A 286 17.11 2.43 -7.08
CA ASP A 286 16.60 1.36 -6.23
C ASP A 286 15.34 1.77 -5.43
N GLU A 287 15.31 3.00 -4.93
CA GLU A 287 14.16 3.56 -4.24
C GLU A 287 13.00 3.79 -5.22
N ALA A 288 13.30 4.29 -6.42
CA ALA A 288 12.31 4.49 -7.48
C ALA A 288 11.64 3.17 -7.87
N ARG A 289 12.43 2.10 -8.09
CA ARG A 289 11.89 0.75 -8.39
C ARG A 289 11.00 0.23 -7.26
N ARG A 290 11.40 0.41 -6.00
CA ARG A 290 10.58 0.01 -4.83
C ARG A 290 9.28 0.78 -4.76
N VAL A 291 9.33 2.09 -4.97
CA VAL A 291 8.13 2.93 -4.97
C VAL A 291 7.21 2.60 -6.14
N LEU A 292 7.73 2.22 -7.30
CA LEU A 292 6.89 1.75 -8.41
C LEU A 292 6.15 0.45 -8.06
N VAL A 293 6.82 -0.53 -7.44
CA VAL A 293 6.18 -1.76 -6.95
C VAL A 293 5.15 -1.46 -5.86
N PHE A 294 5.48 -0.55 -4.94
CA PHE A 294 4.57 -0.08 -3.89
C PHE A 294 3.32 0.57 -4.47
N SER A 295 3.49 1.53 -5.39
CA SER A 295 2.39 2.23 -6.06
C SER A 295 1.54 1.28 -6.89
N GLY A 296 2.14 0.30 -7.57
CA GLY A 296 1.41 -0.76 -8.26
C GLY A 296 0.55 -1.58 -7.30
N GLY A 297 1.11 -2.01 -6.16
CA GLY A 297 0.37 -2.68 -5.10
C GLY A 297 -0.76 -1.84 -4.52
N PHE A 298 -0.55 -0.53 -4.37
CA PHE A 298 -1.58 0.38 -3.88
C PHE A 298 -2.70 0.61 -4.89
N VAL A 299 -2.38 0.72 -6.18
CA VAL A 299 -3.37 0.81 -7.25
C VAL A 299 -4.20 -0.48 -7.32
N LEU A 300 -3.59 -1.65 -7.13
CA LEU A 300 -4.35 -2.90 -7.01
C LEU A 300 -5.28 -2.89 -5.78
N TYR A 301 -4.84 -2.31 -4.67
CA TYR A 301 -5.60 -2.25 -3.42
C TYR A 301 -6.72 -1.18 -3.42
N VAL A 302 -6.40 0.09 -3.68
CA VAL A 302 -7.36 1.23 -3.69
C VAL A 302 -7.98 1.44 -5.05
N GLY A 303 -7.27 1.19 -6.15
CA GLY A 303 -7.84 1.35 -7.50
C GLY A 303 -8.98 0.37 -7.75
N SER A 304 -8.88 -0.87 -7.26
CA SER A 304 -9.99 -1.83 -7.32
C SER A 304 -11.21 -1.38 -6.50
N ALA A 305 -10.98 -0.72 -5.36
CA ALA A 305 -12.04 -0.08 -4.57
C ALA A 305 -12.66 1.12 -5.27
N LEU A 306 -11.85 1.97 -5.89
CA LEU A 306 -12.32 3.16 -6.58
C LEU A 306 -13.07 2.82 -7.86
N THR A 307 -12.66 1.78 -8.60
CA THR A 307 -13.41 1.30 -9.76
C THR A 307 -14.82 0.90 -9.34
N TYR A 308 -14.98 0.27 -8.18
CA TYR A 308 -16.28 -0.03 -7.60
C TYR A 308 -17.08 1.25 -7.31
N ASP A 309 -16.48 2.22 -6.60
CA ASP A 309 -17.13 3.49 -6.24
C ASP A 309 -17.53 4.34 -7.47
N VAL A 310 -16.70 4.34 -8.53
CA VAL A 310 -16.98 5.07 -9.77
C VAL A 310 -18.13 4.41 -10.53
N ILE A 311 -18.10 3.08 -10.67
CA ILE A 311 -19.24 2.35 -11.27
C ILE A 311 -20.51 2.63 -10.45
N ALA A 312 -20.37 2.77 -9.13
CA ALA A 312 -21.49 3.11 -8.25
C ALA A 312 -22.13 4.45 -8.54
N VAL A 313 -21.31 5.49 -8.65
CA VAL A 313 -21.78 6.86 -8.87
C VAL A 313 -22.33 7.05 -10.29
N PHE A 314 -21.78 6.35 -11.29
CA PHE A 314 -22.12 6.55 -12.70
C PHE A 314 -23.11 5.51 -13.27
N SER A 315 -23.59 4.55 -12.48
CA SER A 315 -24.60 3.59 -12.93
C SER A 315 -26.02 4.17 -12.76
N PRO A 316 -26.80 4.34 -13.84
CA PRO A 316 -28.16 4.86 -13.75
C PRO A 316 -29.12 3.82 -13.14
N GLY A 317 -29.69 4.15 -11.98
CA GLY A 317 -30.75 3.38 -11.31
C GLY A 317 -30.77 3.62 -9.79
N GLU A 318 -31.91 4.06 -9.24
CA GLU A 318 -32.08 4.48 -7.84
C GLU A 318 -31.81 3.37 -6.79
N ASN A 319 -31.58 2.12 -7.20
CA ASN A 319 -31.32 0.98 -6.31
C ASN A 319 -29.97 0.28 -6.58
N TRP A 320 -29.05 0.89 -7.33
CA TRP A 320 -27.78 0.26 -7.68
C TRP A 320 -26.98 -0.18 -6.43
N LEU A 321 -26.97 0.64 -5.37
CA LEU A 321 -26.25 0.38 -4.10
C LEU A 321 -26.72 -0.95 -3.49
N PHE A 322 -28.03 -1.20 -3.49
CA PHE A 322 -28.63 -2.42 -2.98
C PHE A 322 -28.55 -3.63 -3.90
N THR A 323 -28.20 -3.45 -5.19
CA THR A 323 -28.24 -4.55 -6.17
C THR A 323 -26.84 -5.05 -6.54
N TYR A 324 -25.83 -4.18 -6.50
CA TYR A 324 -24.48 -4.50 -6.99
C TYR A 324 -23.46 -4.77 -5.89
N GLU A 325 -23.69 -4.27 -4.66
CA GLU A 325 -22.89 -4.60 -3.45
C GLU A 325 -22.76 -6.12 -3.21
N TRP A 326 -23.64 -6.90 -3.84
CA TRP A 326 -23.88 -8.31 -3.53
C TRP A 326 -23.59 -9.27 -4.69
N THR A 327 -22.97 -8.77 -5.75
CA THR A 327 -22.59 -9.61 -6.90
C THR A 327 -21.26 -10.32 -6.65
N PRO A 328 -21.04 -11.54 -7.19
CA PRO A 328 -19.75 -12.24 -7.13
C PRO A 328 -18.56 -11.37 -7.57
N SER A 329 -18.81 -10.39 -8.44
CA SER A 329 -17.87 -9.36 -8.89
C SER A 329 -17.24 -8.56 -7.75
N VAL A 330 -18.01 -8.19 -6.71
CA VAL A 330 -17.53 -7.44 -5.54
C VAL A 330 -16.63 -8.31 -4.67
N GLN A 331 -16.97 -9.59 -4.51
CA GLN A 331 -16.13 -10.55 -3.79
C GLN A 331 -14.79 -10.78 -4.52
N VAL A 332 -14.80 -10.84 -5.86
CA VAL A 332 -13.58 -10.94 -6.69
C VAL A 332 -12.72 -9.67 -6.57
N ILE A 333 -13.32 -8.48 -6.62
CA ILE A 333 -12.63 -7.19 -6.37
C ILE A 333 -11.99 -7.19 -4.97
N GLY A 334 -12.71 -7.70 -3.97
CA GLY A 334 -12.20 -7.89 -2.61
C GLY A 334 -11.01 -8.85 -2.52
N LEU A 335 -11.04 -9.96 -3.26
CA LEU A 335 -9.94 -10.92 -3.32
C LEU A 335 -8.66 -10.30 -3.90
N MET A 336 -8.80 -9.32 -4.82
CA MET A 336 -7.68 -8.58 -5.43
C MET A 336 -7.05 -7.55 -4.47
N ARG A 337 -7.73 -7.15 -3.39
CA ARG A 337 -7.18 -6.24 -2.36
C ARG A 337 -6.07 -6.89 -1.54
N PHE A 338 -6.18 -8.19 -1.27
CA PHE A 338 -5.19 -8.95 -0.49
C PHE A 338 -3.79 -8.99 -1.13
N PRO A 339 -3.65 -9.34 -2.43
CA PRO A 339 -2.39 -9.23 -3.16
C PRO A 339 -1.80 -7.81 -3.12
N GLY A 340 -2.66 -6.78 -3.20
CA GLY A 340 -2.26 -5.38 -3.05
C GLY A 340 -1.67 -5.07 -1.68
N MET A 341 -2.33 -5.48 -0.58
CA MET A 341 -1.81 -5.32 0.79
C MET A 341 -0.46 -6.02 0.97
N VAL A 342 -0.30 -7.23 0.46
CA VAL A 342 0.97 -7.99 0.54
C VAL A 342 2.10 -7.28 -0.21
N LEU A 343 1.83 -6.72 -1.39
CA LEU A 343 2.80 -5.90 -2.14
C LEU A 343 3.17 -4.60 -1.39
N LEU A 344 2.22 -4.01 -0.67
CA LEU A 344 2.46 -2.82 0.15
C LEU A 344 3.38 -3.14 1.34
N TRP A 345 3.12 -4.25 2.03
CA TRP A 345 4.00 -4.74 3.09
C TRP A 345 5.40 -4.98 2.53
N TYR A 346 5.47 -5.67 1.39
CA TYR A 346 6.72 -5.96 0.71
C TYR A 346 7.53 -4.71 0.44
N ALA A 347 6.98 -3.75 -0.29
CA ALA A 347 7.76 -2.61 -0.73
C ALA A 347 8.15 -1.68 0.44
N MET A 348 7.42 -1.74 1.56
CA MET A 348 7.75 -0.98 2.77
C MET A 348 8.73 -1.68 3.70
N LEU A 349 8.65 -3.00 3.86
CA LEU A 349 9.39 -3.76 4.86
C LEU A 349 10.54 -4.60 4.27
N ALA A 350 10.65 -4.75 2.94
CA ALA A 350 11.68 -5.56 2.28
C ALA A 350 13.13 -5.11 2.54
N VAL A 351 13.33 -3.92 3.12
CA VAL A 351 14.67 -3.43 3.52
C VAL A 351 15.10 -3.99 4.88
N ARG A 352 14.15 -4.40 5.72
CA ARG A 352 14.40 -4.85 7.11
C ARG A 352 14.07 -6.30 7.35
N VAL A 353 13.19 -6.90 6.55
CA VAL A 353 12.79 -8.30 6.69
C VAL A 353 13.37 -9.11 5.53
N PRO A 354 14.50 -9.82 5.75
CA PRO A 354 15.21 -10.52 4.67
C PRO A 354 14.36 -11.57 3.93
N HIS A 355 13.28 -12.09 4.55
CA HIS A 355 12.43 -13.15 4.01
C HIS A 355 11.11 -12.69 3.38
N LEU A 356 10.83 -11.38 3.33
CA LEU A 356 9.54 -10.90 2.83
C LEU A 356 9.38 -11.14 1.32
N ARG A 357 10.50 -11.18 0.58
CA ARG A 357 10.55 -11.63 -0.82
C ARG A 357 10.01 -13.05 -0.98
N GLU A 358 10.35 -13.94 -0.06
CA GLU A 358 9.98 -15.35 -0.10
C GLU A 358 8.51 -15.56 0.28
N VAL A 359 7.98 -14.77 1.22
CA VAL A 359 6.55 -14.79 1.57
C VAL A 359 5.70 -14.30 0.40
N VAL A 360 6.09 -13.19 -0.24
CA VAL A 360 5.42 -12.66 -1.44
C VAL A 360 5.52 -13.65 -2.59
N ARG A 361 6.70 -14.28 -2.80
CA ARG A 361 6.88 -15.37 -3.76
C ARG A 361 5.91 -16.50 -3.48
N ALA A 362 5.88 -17.01 -2.26
CA ALA A 362 5.05 -18.15 -1.88
C ALA A 362 3.56 -17.83 -2.08
N PHE A 363 3.14 -16.60 -1.77
CA PHE A 363 1.76 -16.15 -1.97
C PHE A 363 1.41 -16.03 -3.45
N TYR A 364 2.15 -15.24 -4.23
CA TYR A 364 1.90 -15.07 -5.67
C TYR A 364 2.08 -16.36 -6.44
N ARG A 365 3.07 -17.18 -6.08
CA ARG A 365 3.26 -18.51 -6.68
C ARG A 365 2.09 -19.41 -6.34
N ARG A 366 1.56 -19.43 -5.10
CA ARG A 366 0.33 -20.18 -4.78
C ARG A 366 -0.88 -19.67 -5.56
N LEU A 367 -1.02 -18.35 -5.72
CA LEU A 367 -2.13 -17.75 -6.47
C LEU A 367 -2.04 -18.10 -7.97
N LEU A 368 -0.87 -17.87 -8.57
CA LEU A 368 -0.60 -18.12 -9.98
C LEU A 368 -0.57 -19.62 -10.32
N LEU A 369 -0.14 -20.49 -9.39
CA LEU A 369 -0.16 -21.95 -9.57
C LEU A 369 -1.54 -22.58 -9.42
N ARG A 370 -2.57 -21.82 -9.02
CA ARG A 370 -3.95 -22.28 -8.94
C ARG A 370 -4.72 -21.85 -10.20
N PRO A 371 -4.65 -22.62 -11.31
CA PRO A 371 -5.26 -22.23 -12.58
C PRO A 371 -6.77 -22.03 -12.49
N HIS A 372 -7.44 -22.72 -11.56
CA HIS A 372 -8.87 -22.56 -11.31
C HIS A 372 -9.23 -21.17 -10.76
N LEU A 373 -8.40 -20.57 -9.90
CA LEU A 373 -8.65 -19.21 -9.38
C LEU A 373 -8.47 -18.15 -10.46
N LEU A 374 -7.43 -18.28 -11.29
CA LEU A 374 -7.21 -17.41 -12.44
C LEU A 374 -8.30 -17.58 -13.51
N GLY A 375 -8.72 -18.83 -13.75
CA GLY A 375 -9.84 -19.16 -14.62
C GLY A 375 -11.14 -18.51 -14.14
N MET A 376 -11.47 -18.63 -12.85
CA MET A 376 -12.64 -17.96 -12.26
C MET A 376 -12.54 -16.43 -12.37
N ALA A 377 -11.36 -15.85 -12.13
CA ALA A 377 -11.13 -14.41 -12.28
C ALA A 377 -11.29 -13.91 -13.73
N ALA A 378 -10.96 -14.74 -14.74
CA ALA A 378 -11.19 -14.42 -16.15
C ALA A 378 -12.65 -14.65 -16.58
N VAL A 379 -13.32 -15.65 -16.01
CA VAL A 379 -14.73 -15.94 -16.29
C VAL A 379 -15.66 -14.85 -15.74
N ALA A 380 -15.35 -14.25 -14.60
CA ALA A 380 -16.17 -13.20 -13.99
C ALA A 380 -16.49 -12.00 -14.92
N PRO A 381 -15.50 -11.31 -15.55
CA PRO A 381 -15.80 -10.22 -16.47
C PRO A 381 -16.50 -10.70 -17.75
N MET A 382 -16.29 -11.95 -18.18
CA MET A 382 -16.99 -12.54 -19.32
C MET A 382 -18.48 -12.76 -19.02
N VAL A 383 -18.81 -13.30 -17.85
CA VAL A 383 -20.19 -13.48 -17.37
C VAL A 383 -20.87 -12.13 -17.17
N ALA A 384 -20.17 -11.14 -16.60
CA ALA A 384 -20.69 -9.79 -16.44
C ALA A 384 -20.98 -9.10 -17.78
N LEU A 385 -20.11 -9.29 -18.78
CA LEU A 385 -20.34 -8.77 -20.13
C LEU A 385 -21.54 -9.47 -20.80
N GLY A 386 -21.66 -10.78 -20.65
CA GLY A 386 -22.81 -11.56 -21.14
C GLY A 386 -24.13 -11.13 -20.47
N TRP A 387 -24.10 -10.89 -19.16
CA TRP A 387 -25.23 -10.34 -18.41
C TRP A 387 -25.61 -8.94 -18.87
N LEU A 388 -24.62 -8.06 -19.09
CA LEU A 388 -24.85 -6.71 -19.59
C LEU A 388 -25.53 -6.72 -20.98
N MET A 389 -25.11 -7.64 -21.86
CA MET A 389 -25.74 -7.83 -23.17
C MET A 389 -27.16 -8.39 -23.05
N ALA A 390 -27.38 -9.35 -22.14
CA ALA A 390 -28.69 -9.98 -21.94
C ALA A 390 -29.71 -9.05 -21.26
N SER A 391 -29.25 -8.15 -20.40
CA SER A 391 -30.10 -7.22 -19.64
C SER A 391 -30.49 -5.96 -20.42
N ARG A 392 -29.91 -5.73 -21.62
CA ARG A 392 -30.22 -4.59 -22.49
C ARG A 392 -30.50 -5.03 -23.93
N PRO A 393 -31.48 -5.94 -24.15
CA PRO A 393 -31.75 -6.53 -25.46
C PRO A 393 -32.14 -5.50 -26.53
N GLU A 394 -32.68 -4.35 -26.12
CA GLU A 394 -33.08 -3.25 -27.00
C GLU A 394 -31.92 -2.44 -27.60
N ARG A 395 -30.69 -2.61 -27.09
CA ARG A 395 -29.51 -1.88 -27.60
C ARG A 395 -28.81 -2.68 -28.69
N THR A 396 -28.39 -1.98 -29.75
CA THR A 396 -27.54 -2.60 -30.79
C THR A 396 -26.18 -3.00 -30.20
N VAL A 397 -25.59 -4.06 -30.73
CA VAL A 397 -24.26 -4.55 -30.27
C VAL A 397 -23.20 -3.44 -30.32
N GLY A 398 -23.24 -2.57 -31.33
CA GLY A 398 -22.35 -1.42 -31.43
C GLY A 398 -22.53 -0.40 -30.30
N ALA A 399 -23.77 -0.15 -29.86
CA ALA A 399 -24.06 0.72 -28.73
C ALA A 399 -23.63 0.09 -27.39
N VAL A 400 -23.71 -1.24 -27.26
CA VAL A 400 -23.21 -1.96 -26.08
C VAL A 400 -21.68 -1.96 -26.04
N ILE A 401 -20.99 -2.13 -27.16
CA ILE A 401 -19.51 -2.07 -27.22
C ILE A 401 -19.00 -0.64 -26.98
N ALA A 402 -19.77 0.37 -27.38
CA ALA A 402 -19.47 1.77 -27.07
C ALA A 402 -19.76 2.14 -25.61
N ASP A 403 -20.44 1.27 -24.84
CA ASP A 403 -20.73 1.49 -23.43
C ASP A 403 -19.43 1.45 -22.60
N PRO A 404 -19.09 2.50 -21.83
CA PRO A 404 -17.89 2.54 -20.99
C PRO A 404 -17.78 1.34 -20.03
N LEU A 405 -18.92 0.82 -19.56
CA LEU A 405 -18.94 -0.36 -18.70
C LEU A 405 -18.53 -1.62 -19.48
N ALA A 406 -19.04 -1.80 -20.70
CA ALA A 406 -18.62 -2.92 -21.55
C ALA A 406 -17.15 -2.83 -21.95
N GLN A 407 -16.63 -1.63 -22.22
CA GLN A 407 -15.22 -1.39 -22.50
C GLN A 407 -14.33 -1.73 -21.31
N SER A 408 -14.73 -1.33 -20.09
CA SER A 408 -13.98 -1.67 -18.87
C SER A 408 -14.00 -3.17 -18.57
N LEU A 409 -15.14 -3.85 -18.77
CA LEU A 409 -15.25 -5.31 -18.64
C LEU A 409 -14.42 -6.05 -19.69
N ALA A 410 -14.41 -5.58 -20.94
CA ALA A 410 -13.58 -6.13 -22.00
C ALA A 410 -12.09 -5.94 -21.72
N ALA A 411 -11.69 -4.76 -21.22
CA ALA A 411 -10.32 -4.50 -20.80
C ALA A 411 -9.90 -5.38 -19.61
N ALA A 412 -10.77 -5.58 -18.62
CA ALA A 412 -10.54 -6.46 -17.50
C ALA A 412 -10.41 -7.94 -17.94
N LEU A 413 -11.28 -8.39 -18.83
CA LEU A 413 -11.21 -9.73 -19.44
C LEU A 413 -9.89 -9.91 -20.20
N ALA A 414 -9.52 -8.95 -21.04
CA ALA A 414 -8.27 -8.98 -21.80
C ALA A 414 -7.06 -9.03 -20.86
N LEU A 415 -7.04 -8.23 -19.78
CA LEU A 415 -5.98 -8.23 -18.79
C LEU A 415 -5.88 -9.58 -18.05
N MET A 416 -7.01 -10.18 -17.66
CA MET A 416 -7.04 -11.47 -16.99
C MET A 416 -6.59 -12.60 -17.92
N LEU A 417 -6.99 -12.58 -19.19
CA LEU A 417 -6.51 -13.52 -20.21
C LEU A 417 -5.00 -13.36 -20.45
N LEU A 418 -4.51 -12.12 -20.50
CA LEU A 418 -3.07 -11.83 -20.57
C LEU A 418 -2.31 -12.37 -19.35
N LEU A 419 -2.90 -12.29 -18.15
CA LEU A 419 -2.35 -12.87 -16.92
C LEU A 419 -2.34 -14.40 -16.96
N VAL A 420 -3.38 -15.04 -17.52
CA VAL A 420 -3.46 -16.50 -17.69
C VAL A 420 -2.43 -16.99 -18.71
N VAL A 421 -2.38 -16.38 -19.89
CA VAL A 421 -1.44 -16.74 -20.97
C VAL A 421 0.00 -16.38 -20.60
N GLY A 422 0.21 -15.21 -20.00
CA GLY A 422 1.50 -14.72 -19.55
C GLY A 422 1.98 -15.31 -18.22
N ARG A 423 1.21 -16.20 -17.58
CA ARG A 423 1.46 -16.75 -16.25
C ARG A 423 2.88 -17.27 -16.07
N GLU A 424 3.37 -18.08 -17.02
CA GLU A 424 4.69 -18.68 -16.93
C GLU A 424 5.80 -17.62 -17.03
N GLN A 425 5.66 -16.66 -17.93
CA GLN A 425 6.58 -15.54 -18.04
C GLN A 425 6.54 -14.65 -16.80
N LEU A 426 5.35 -14.46 -16.21
CA LEU A 426 5.17 -13.70 -14.98
C LEU A 426 5.83 -14.40 -13.79
N LEU A 427 5.69 -15.73 -13.69
CA LEU A 427 6.37 -16.58 -12.70
C LEU A 427 7.90 -16.54 -12.88
N LEU A 428 8.39 -16.63 -14.13
CA LEU A 428 9.81 -16.53 -14.44
C LEU A 428 10.38 -15.15 -14.08
N ARG A 429 9.64 -14.08 -14.37
CA ARG A 429 10.03 -12.71 -13.98
C ARG A 429 9.98 -12.50 -12.47
N LEU A 430 8.98 -13.08 -11.78
CA LEU A 430 8.91 -13.09 -10.32
C LEU A 430 10.11 -13.81 -9.72
N ASP A 431 10.45 -15.00 -10.23
CA ASP A 431 11.62 -15.77 -9.79
C ASP A 431 12.93 -15.00 -10.05
N ALA A 432 13.06 -14.38 -11.22
CA ALA A 432 14.23 -13.59 -11.57
C ALA A 432 14.38 -12.31 -10.73
N TRP A 433 13.27 -11.72 -10.33
CA TRP A 433 13.24 -10.55 -9.46
C TRP A 433 13.63 -10.87 -8.02
N ILE A 434 13.37 -12.09 -7.55
CA ILE A 434 13.59 -12.49 -6.15
C ILE A 434 15.00 -13.02 -5.93
N PHE A 435 15.54 -13.81 -6.87
CA PHE A 435 16.90 -14.33 -6.85
C PHE A 435 17.66 -13.89 -8.11
N PRO A 436 18.02 -12.60 -8.22
CA PRO A 436 18.76 -12.10 -9.39
C PRO A 436 20.05 -12.90 -9.62
N GLU A 437 20.72 -13.29 -8.54
CA GLU A 437 21.93 -14.13 -8.52
C GLU A 437 21.72 -15.50 -9.20
N THR A 438 20.58 -16.16 -9.01
CA THR A 438 20.29 -17.45 -9.68
C THR A 438 19.96 -17.28 -11.17
N THR A 439 19.52 -16.10 -11.57
CA THR A 439 19.22 -15.76 -12.97
C THR A 439 20.52 -15.53 -13.73
N ASP A 440 21.47 -14.82 -13.11
CA ASP A 440 22.83 -14.69 -13.62
C ASP A 440 23.54 -16.05 -13.67
N GLN A 441 23.39 -16.89 -12.66
CA GLN A 441 23.94 -18.26 -12.68
C GLN A 441 23.34 -19.12 -13.80
N ARG A 442 22.05 -19.01 -14.11
CA ARG A 442 21.44 -19.72 -15.25
C ARG A 442 21.99 -19.25 -16.59
N ALA A 443 22.19 -17.94 -16.76
CA ALA A 443 22.80 -17.40 -17.97
C ALA A 443 24.25 -17.88 -18.10
N VAL A 444 25.01 -17.86 -17.00
CA VAL A 444 26.39 -18.36 -16.94
C VAL A 444 26.46 -19.86 -17.20
N LEU A 445 25.57 -20.67 -16.63
CA LEU A 445 25.49 -22.11 -16.84
C LEU A 445 25.02 -22.46 -18.26
N ALA A 446 24.07 -21.72 -18.83
CA ALA A 446 23.65 -21.88 -20.22
C ALA A 446 24.78 -21.51 -21.20
N HIS A 447 25.55 -20.47 -20.89
CA HIS A 447 26.72 -20.09 -21.66
C HIS A 447 27.84 -21.14 -21.55
N ALA A 448 28.08 -21.68 -20.34
CA ALA A 448 29.03 -22.76 -20.12
C ALA A 448 28.62 -24.04 -20.85
N ALA A 449 27.33 -24.41 -20.82
CA ALA A 449 26.78 -25.56 -21.54
C ALA A 449 26.89 -25.38 -23.07
N ALA A 450 26.59 -24.19 -23.60
CA ALA A 450 26.76 -23.88 -25.02
C ALA A 450 28.23 -23.95 -25.46
N THR A 451 29.15 -23.52 -24.58
CA THR A 451 30.60 -23.58 -24.80
C THR A 451 31.10 -25.01 -24.81
N LEU A 452 30.68 -25.83 -23.84
CA LEU A 452 30.98 -27.28 -23.79
C LEU A 452 30.44 -28.02 -25.02
N ALA A 453 29.23 -27.72 -25.45
CA ALA A 453 28.66 -28.31 -26.67
C ALA A 453 29.40 -27.88 -27.95
N ARG A 454 30.05 -26.71 -27.96
CA ARG A 454 30.89 -26.26 -29.08
C ARG A 454 32.24 -26.97 -29.09
N VAL A 455 32.89 -27.11 -27.93
CA VAL A 455 34.14 -27.85 -27.77
C VAL A 455 33.96 -29.33 -28.10
N GLY A 456 32.83 -29.93 -27.68
CA GLY A 456 32.45 -31.30 -28.03
C GLY A 456 32.33 -31.51 -29.54
N ARG A 457 31.77 -30.54 -30.28
CA ARG A 457 31.67 -30.57 -31.75
C ARG A 457 33.03 -30.44 -32.43
N ILE A 458 33.90 -29.56 -31.95
CA ILE A 458 35.26 -29.39 -32.50
C ILE A 458 36.09 -30.66 -32.30
N THR A 459 35.98 -31.28 -31.12
CA THR A 459 36.68 -32.55 -30.84
C THR A 459 36.12 -33.72 -31.63
N THR A 460 34.81 -33.75 -31.93
CA THR A 460 34.26 -34.76 -32.86
C THR A 460 34.77 -34.56 -34.27
N VAL A 461 34.77 -33.32 -34.79
CA VAL A 461 35.29 -32.98 -36.13
C VAL A 461 36.79 -33.30 -36.24
N SER A 462 37.59 -32.98 -35.23
CA SER A 462 39.02 -33.30 -35.22
C SER A 462 39.28 -34.81 -35.21
N ARG A 463 38.46 -35.60 -34.50
CA ARG A 463 38.55 -37.07 -34.51
C ARG A 463 38.10 -37.69 -35.85
N THR A 464 37.12 -37.11 -36.53
CA THR A 464 36.75 -37.58 -37.88
C THR A 464 37.83 -37.24 -38.89
N VAL A 465 38.41 -36.03 -38.84
CA VAL A 465 39.51 -35.64 -39.73
C VAL A 465 40.74 -36.53 -39.54
N HIS A 466 41.10 -36.90 -38.30
CA HIS A 466 42.20 -37.84 -38.03
C HIS A 466 41.89 -39.31 -38.35
N ARG A 467 40.64 -39.68 -38.62
CA ARG A 467 40.28 -41.02 -39.09
C ARG A 467 40.22 -41.13 -40.61
N THR A 468 40.13 -40.00 -41.30
CA THR A 468 40.04 -39.93 -42.77
C THR A 468 41.35 -39.53 -43.45
N ALA A 469 42.34 -39.10 -42.68
CA ALA A 469 43.75 -38.95 -43.09
C ALA A 469 44.52 -40.18 -42.63
#